data_AF-A0A9P7SYU1-F1
#
_entry.id   AF-A0A9P7SYU1-F1
#
_cell.length_a   1.000
_cell.length_b   1.000
_cell.length_c   1.000
_cell.angle_alpha   90.00
_cell.angle_beta   90.00
_cell.angle_gamma   90.00
#
_symmetry.space_group_name_H-M   'P 1'
#
loop_
_entity.id
_entity.type
_entity.pdbx_description
1 polymer ?
#
loop_
_entity_poly.entity_id
_entity_poly.type
_entity_poly.pdbx_seq_one_letter_code
_entity_poly.pdbx_strand_id
1 'polypeptide(L)'
;MANDGQERNGITAGLSTNPTGHEQSEKLPPGVVLGKDGKPCRSCTSFAAWKAMTRNKTTHAHDAKAHDNGPSVADVTQPSSNRPECPPDVETLGRGTWTLLHSIAASYPEMPSKSQQSDLLSFVKLFSKLYPCWSCATDFQNYLGKESPRVQSRDEFGKWLCDAHNEVNRKLGKPQFNCLRWEERWRTGWKDGRCD
;
A
#
# COMPACT_ATOMS: atom_id res chain seq x y z
N MET A 1 39.37 10.75 -52.30
CA MET A 1 40.41 9.70 -52.33
C MET A 1 39.78 8.50 -51.63
N ALA A 2 38.95 7.71 -52.34
CA ALA A 2 39.29 6.45 -53.06
C ALA A 2 39.79 5.37 -52.07
N ASN A 3 39.25 4.16 -51.96
CA ASN A 3 38.64 3.21 -52.90
C ASN A 3 37.78 2.21 -52.07
N ASP A 4 36.52 1.90 -52.36
CA ASP A 4 35.98 0.93 -53.34
C ASP A 4 36.48 -0.53 -53.24
N GLY A 5 35.53 -1.45 -53.09
CA GLY A 5 35.71 -2.91 -53.01
C GLY A 5 34.37 -3.64 -52.77
N GLN A 6 33.64 -3.88 -53.85
CA GLN A 6 32.31 -4.50 -53.92
C GLN A 6 32.40 -5.91 -54.55
N GLU A 7 31.61 -6.87 -54.05
CA GLU A 7 31.02 -8.05 -54.76
C GLU A 7 30.13 -8.80 -53.75
N ARG A 8 28.78 -8.81 -53.79
CA ARG A 8 27.77 -9.44 -54.68
C ARG A 8 27.84 -10.97 -54.80
N ASN A 9 26.91 -11.69 -54.13
CA ASN A 9 25.79 -12.47 -54.70
C ASN A 9 25.36 -13.66 -53.81
N GLY A 10 24.06 -13.93 -53.73
CA GLY A 10 23.54 -15.24 -53.30
C GLY A 10 22.17 -15.20 -52.62
N ILE A 11 21.10 -15.35 -53.41
CA ILE A 11 19.70 -15.56 -52.99
C ILE A 11 19.50 -17.04 -52.63
N THR A 12 18.79 -17.36 -51.54
CA THR A 12 17.74 -18.42 -51.48
C THR A 12 16.92 -18.36 -50.19
N ALA A 13 15.66 -18.80 -50.33
CA ALA A 13 14.53 -18.68 -49.43
C ALA A 13 14.54 -19.64 -48.22
N GLY A 14 13.76 -19.26 -47.19
CA GLY A 14 12.72 -20.15 -46.68
C GLY A 14 12.88 -20.73 -45.27
N LEU A 15 11.85 -20.47 -44.47
CA LEU A 15 11.34 -21.25 -43.32
C LEU A 15 12.19 -21.31 -42.04
N SER A 16 11.71 -20.67 -40.98
CA SER A 16 10.73 -21.26 -40.06
C SER A 16 10.89 -20.65 -38.66
N THR A 17 9.78 -20.13 -38.17
CA THR A 17 9.58 -19.55 -36.84
C THR A 17 9.78 -20.58 -35.74
N ASN A 18 10.42 -20.16 -34.63
CA ASN A 18 10.03 -20.62 -33.28
C ASN A 18 10.55 -19.65 -32.21
N PRO A 19 9.68 -18.81 -31.62
CA PRO A 19 9.90 -18.24 -30.31
C PRO A 19 9.07 -19.05 -29.30
N THR A 20 9.62 -20.13 -28.75
CA THR A 20 9.05 -20.76 -27.55
C THR A 20 9.58 -20.04 -26.32
N GLY A 21 8.85 -19.01 -25.92
CA GLY A 21 8.95 -18.35 -24.63
C GLY A 21 7.54 -17.96 -24.19
N HIS A 22 6.75 -18.95 -23.77
CA HIS A 22 5.48 -18.69 -23.11
C HIS A 22 5.75 -18.12 -21.71
N GLU A 23 5.96 -16.82 -21.64
CA GLU A 23 5.81 -16.07 -20.38
C GLU A 23 4.31 -15.91 -20.15
N GLN A 24 3.68 -16.92 -19.54
CA GLN A 24 2.29 -16.84 -19.12
C GLN A 24 2.21 -15.83 -17.98
N SER A 25 1.90 -14.58 -18.32
CA SER A 25 1.37 -13.62 -17.36
C SER A 25 0.06 -14.19 -16.82
N GLU A 26 0.13 -14.82 -15.65
CA GLU A 26 -1.00 -15.37 -14.94
C GLU A 26 -2.02 -14.24 -14.73
N LYS A 27 -3.16 -14.31 -15.43
CA LYS A 27 -4.16 -13.22 -15.40
C LYS A 27 -4.66 -13.05 -13.97
N LEU A 28 -4.45 -11.87 -13.41
CA LEU A 28 -4.90 -11.52 -12.07
C LEU A 28 -6.44 -11.58 -11.95
N PRO A 29 -6.99 -11.94 -10.76
CA PRO A 29 -8.41 -11.89 -10.51
C PRO A 29 -9.01 -10.48 -10.74
N PRO A 30 -10.30 -10.37 -11.12
CA PRO A 30 -10.97 -9.08 -11.25
C PRO A 30 -10.87 -8.23 -9.98
N GLY A 31 -10.58 -6.94 -10.14
CA GLY A 31 -10.49 -5.98 -9.03
C GLY A 31 -9.13 -5.90 -8.34
N VAL A 32 -8.15 -6.76 -8.70
CA VAL A 32 -6.75 -6.60 -8.27
C VAL A 32 -6.08 -5.50 -9.09
N VAL A 33 -5.57 -4.48 -8.40
CA VAL A 33 -4.84 -3.38 -9.02
C VAL A 33 -3.34 -3.57 -8.80
N LEU A 34 -2.55 -3.41 -9.87
CA LEU A 34 -1.09 -3.43 -9.80
C LEU A 34 -0.52 -2.07 -9.37
N GLY A 35 0.52 -2.10 -8.54
CA GLY A 35 1.31 -0.95 -8.18
C GLY A 35 2.28 -0.53 -9.30
N LYS A 36 3.01 0.57 -9.07
CA LYS A 36 4.04 1.07 -9.99
C LYS A 36 5.22 0.11 -10.18
N ASP A 37 5.38 -0.82 -9.25
CA ASP A 37 6.39 -1.88 -9.27
C ASP A 37 5.91 -3.16 -9.98
N GLY A 38 4.69 -3.14 -10.57
CA GLY A 38 4.09 -4.28 -11.25
C GLY A 38 3.55 -5.36 -10.31
N LYS A 39 3.56 -5.15 -8.98
CA LYS A 39 3.06 -6.11 -7.99
C LYS A 39 1.66 -5.75 -7.51
N PRO A 40 0.86 -6.69 -6.98
CA PRO A 40 -0.47 -6.39 -6.43
C PRO A 40 -0.40 -5.31 -5.34
N CYS A 41 -1.16 -4.23 -5.53
CA CYS A 41 -1.22 -3.11 -4.61
C CYS A 41 -2.36 -3.32 -3.61
N ARG A 42 -2.01 -3.61 -2.36
CA ARG A 42 -2.99 -3.84 -1.28
C ARG A 42 -3.88 -2.62 -1.02
N SER A 43 -3.32 -1.42 -0.96
CA SER A 43 -4.07 -0.18 -0.74
C SER A 43 -4.96 0.21 -1.92
N CYS A 44 -4.71 -0.35 -3.11
CA CYS A 44 -5.46 -0.10 -4.34
C CYS A 44 -6.53 -1.18 -4.62
N THR A 45 -6.54 -2.26 -3.85
CA THR A 45 -7.36 -3.46 -4.08
C THR A 45 -8.32 -3.64 -2.91
N SER A 46 -9.60 -3.92 -3.20
CA SER A 46 -10.58 -4.16 -2.13
C SER A 46 -10.21 -5.40 -1.31
N PHE A 47 -10.63 -5.45 -0.04
CA PHE A 47 -10.36 -6.61 0.81
C PHE A 47 -10.90 -7.92 0.21
N ALA A 48 -12.09 -7.88 -0.41
CA ALA A 48 -12.68 -9.04 -1.07
C ALA A 48 -11.83 -9.54 -2.23
N ALA A 49 -11.34 -8.64 -3.09
CA ALA A 49 -10.46 -8.99 -4.21
C ALA A 49 -9.09 -9.50 -3.72
N TRP A 50 -8.55 -8.90 -2.66
CA TRP A 50 -7.29 -9.35 -2.03
C TRP A 50 -7.41 -10.77 -1.49
N LYS A 51 -8.49 -11.04 -0.74
CA LYS A 51 -8.78 -12.37 -0.16
C LYS A 51 -9.03 -13.44 -1.23
N ALA A 52 -9.63 -13.07 -2.35
CA ALA A 52 -9.77 -13.99 -3.49
C ALA A 52 -8.41 -14.33 -4.10
N MET A 53 -7.52 -13.33 -4.22
CA MET A 53 -6.17 -13.52 -4.76
C MET A 53 -5.28 -14.42 -3.88
N THR A 54 -5.32 -14.26 -2.55
CA THR A 54 -4.54 -15.07 -1.60
C THR A 54 -4.97 -16.54 -1.62
N ARG A 55 -6.28 -16.80 -1.73
CA ARG A 55 -6.83 -18.17 -1.87
C ARG A 55 -6.40 -18.87 -3.16
N ASN A 56 -6.32 -18.15 -4.28
CA ASN A 56 -5.88 -18.74 -5.55
C ASN A 56 -4.37 -19.05 -5.54
N LYS A 57 -3.57 -18.37 -4.71
CA LYS A 57 -2.14 -18.69 -4.52
C LYS A 57 -1.93 -19.95 -3.67
N THR A 58 -2.82 -20.29 -2.74
CA THR A 58 -2.69 -21.49 -1.92
C THR A 58 -3.15 -22.77 -2.64
N THR A 59 -3.91 -22.66 -3.73
CA THR A 59 -4.38 -23.81 -4.53
C THR A 59 -3.35 -24.37 -5.52
N HIS A 60 -2.16 -23.77 -5.64
CA HIS A 60 -1.03 -24.36 -6.41
C HIS A 60 -0.24 -25.41 -5.62
N ALA A 61 -0.70 -25.78 -4.42
CA ALA A 61 -0.27 -26.99 -3.71
C ALA A 61 -1.50 -27.89 -3.50
N HIS A 62 -1.55 -28.98 -4.28
CA HIS A 62 -2.54 -30.07 -4.32
C HIS A 62 -3.77 -29.87 -5.21
N ASP A 63 -3.70 -30.52 -6.37
CA ASP A 63 -4.83 -30.96 -7.18
C ASP A 63 -5.92 -31.64 -6.35
N ALA A 64 -7.14 -31.13 -6.45
CA ALA A 64 -8.35 -31.94 -6.47
C ALA A 64 -9.46 -31.18 -7.21
N LYS A 65 -9.95 -31.76 -8.30
CA LYS A 65 -11.06 -31.28 -9.11
C LYS A 65 -12.35 -31.13 -8.30
N ALA A 66 -13.12 -30.09 -8.63
CA ALA A 66 -14.58 -30.20 -8.78
C ALA A 66 -15.11 -29.14 -9.74
N HIS A 67 -15.84 -29.61 -10.75
CA HIS A 67 -16.84 -28.85 -11.49
C HIS A 67 -17.90 -28.33 -10.52
N ASP A 68 -18.40 -27.11 -10.69
CA ASP A 68 -19.82 -26.86 -11.01
C ASP A 68 -20.08 -25.37 -11.31
N ASN A 69 -21.18 -25.15 -12.01
CA ASN A 69 -21.68 -23.97 -12.68
C ASN A 69 -21.85 -22.71 -11.81
N GLY A 70 -21.68 -21.56 -12.46
CA GLY A 70 -21.98 -20.25 -11.87
C GLY A 70 -23.43 -20.11 -11.41
N PRO A 71 -23.71 -19.11 -10.58
CA PRO A 71 -24.49 -18.00 -11.15
C PRO A 71 -24.16 -16.61 -10.59
N SER A 72 -24.58 -15.64 -11.40
CA SER A 72 -25.14 -14.32 -11.07
C SER A 72 -24.31 -13.32 -10.28
N VAL A 73 -24.24 -12.13 -10.86
CA VAL A 73 -23.78 -10.87 -10.27
C VAL A 73 -24.76 -10.51 -9.13
N ALA A 74 -24.61 -11.14 -7.98
CA ALA A 74 -25.29 -10.76 -6.76
C ALA A 74 -24.57 -9.55 -6.18
N ASP A 75 -25.20 -8.39 -6.40
CA ASP A 75 -25.36 -7.30 -5.45
C ASP A 75 -24.25 -7.19 -4.39
N VAL A 76 -23.41 -6.16 -4.55
CA VAL A 76 -22.46 -5.71 -3.54
C VAL A 76 -23.30 -5.15 -2.39
N THR A 77 -23.79 -6.03 -1.52
CA THR A 77 -24.40 -5.64 -0.25
C THR A 77 -23.29 -5.02 0.59
N GLN A 78 -23.16 -3.71 0.46
CA GLN A 78 -22.42 -2.86 1.39
C GLN A 78 -22.88 -3.23 2.81
N PRO A 79 -21.97 -3.48 3.77
CA PRO A 79 -22.38 -3.47 5.16
C PRO A 79 -22.81 -2.03 5.45
N SER A 80 -24.11 -1.79 5.49
CA SER A 80 -24.69 -0.56 5.98
C SER A 80 -24.29 -0.42 7.44
N SER A 81 -23.18 0.29 7.67
CA SER A 81 -22.94 0.83 9.00
C SER A 81 -24.06 1.82 9.24
N ASN A 82 -25.09 1.40 9.97
CA ASN A 82 -26.16 2.25 10.50
C ASN A 82 -25.59 3.25 11.53
N ARG A 83 -24.59 4.03 11.11
CA ARG A 83 -24.21 5.26 11.79
C ARG A 83 -24.98 6.36 11.08
N PRO A 84 -25.70 7.23 11.82
CA PRO A 84 -26.30 8.39 11.20
C PRO A 84 -25.22 9.18 10.45
N GLU A 85 -25.57 9.75 9.30
CA GLU A 85 -24.70 10.59 8.46
C GLU A 85 -24.38 11.92 9.18
N CYS A 86 -23.66 11.82 10.30
CA CYS A 86 -23.28 12.94 11.15
C CYS A 86 -21.81 13.32 10.89
N PRO A 87 -21.44 14.60 11.12
CA PRO A 87 -20.04 15.00 11.19
C PRO A 87 -19.26 14.13 12.19
N PRO A 88 -18.00 13.77 11.91
CA PRO A 88 -17.23 12.89 12.78
C PRO A 88 -16.90 13.57 14.11
N ASP A 89 -17.09 12.86 15.20
CA ASP A 89 -16.56 13.24 16.52
C ASP A 89 -15.03 13.13 16.57
N VAL A 90 -14.44 13.59 17.67
CA VAL A 90 -12.97 13.62 17.86
C VAL A 90 -12.34 12.22 17.73
N GLU A 91 -13.04 11.17 18.13
CA GLU A 91 -12.51 9.82 18.05
C GLU A 91 -12.56 9.26 16.63
N THR A 92 -13.66 9.49 15.93
CA THR A 92 -13.86 9.04 14.54
C THR A 92 -12.90 9.79 13.62
N LEU A 93 -12.80 11.11 13.79
CA LEU A 93 -11.81 11.93 13.10
C LEU A 93 -10.39 11.46 13.42
N GLY A 94 -10.07 11.21 14.69
CA GLY A 94 -8.77 10.70 15.12
C GLY A 94 -8.39 9.36 14.47
N ARG A 95 -9.28 8.36 14.54
CA ARG A 95 -9.06 7.03 13.93
C ARG A 95 -8.87 7.10 12.42
N GLY A 96 -9.70 7.89 11.72
CA GLY A 96 -9.58 8.08 10.28
C GLY A 96 -8.27 8.76 9.91
N THR A 97 -7.88 9.76 10.69
CA THR A 97 -6.61 10.49 10.50
C THR A 97 -5.40 9.59 10.72
N TRP A 98 -5.35 8.83 11.81
CA TRP A 98 -4.24 7.89 12.04
C TRP A 98 -4.17 6.82 10.96
N THR A 99 -5.31 6.36 10.45
CA THR A 99 -5.34 5.43 9.32
C THR A 99 -4.69 6.05 8.08
N LEU A 100 -5.01 7.31 7.77
CA LEU A 100 -4.38 8.03 6.64
C LEU A 100 -2.87 8.20 6.87
N LEU A 101 -2.45 8.75 8.02
CA LEU A 101 -1.04 9.04 8.30
C LEU A 101 -0.17 7.78 8.26
N HIS A 102 -0.63 6.69 8.88
CA HIS A 102 0.11 5.42 8.87
C HIS A 102 0.12 4.77 7.48
N SER A 103 -0.92 4.97 6.66
CA SER A 103 -0.93 4.51 5.27
C SER A 103 0.04 5.31 4.38
N ILE A 104 0.16 6.62 4.61
CA ILE A 104 1.20 7.47 3.99
C ILE A 104 2.58 6.93 4.39
N ALA A 105 2.81 6.66 5.66
CA ALA A 105 4.08 6.09 6.14
C ALA A 105 4.37 4.72 5.50
N ALA A 106 3.38 3.82 5.44
CA ALA A 106 3.51 2.51 4.82
C ALA A 106 3.85 2.56 3.32
N SER A 107 3.41 3.63 2.63
CA SER A 107 3.63 3.85 1.20
C SER A 107 4.87 4.70 0.90
N TYR A 108 5.51 5.26 1.93
CA TYR A 108 6.71 6.08 1.79
C TYR A 108 7.89 5.24 1.26
N PRO A 109 8.78 5.75 0.39
CA PRO A 109 9.88 4.94 -0.13
C PRO A 109 10.89 4.52 0.94
N GLU A 110 11.51 3.36 0.76
CA GLU A 110 12.65 2.93 1.58
C GLU A 110 13.85 3.89 1.42
N MET A 111 14.07 4.37 0.20
CA MET A 111 15.08 5.36 -0.15
C MET A 111 14.40 6.58 -0.82
N PRO A 112 13.85 7.51 -0.04
CA PRO A 112 13.17 8.69 -0.56
C PRO A 112 14.15 9.71 -1.14
N SER A 113 13.76 10.34 -2.25
CA SER A 113 14.48 11.49 -2.82
C SER A 113 14.40 12.70 -1.88
N LYS A 114 15.30 13.67 -2.05
CA LYS A 114 15.27 14.92 -1.25
C LYS A 114 13.95 15.69 -1.40
N SER A 115 13.34 15.64 -2.58
CA SER A 115 12.00 16.20 -2.79
C SER A 115 10.97 15.49 -1.92
N GLN A 116 10.93 14.15 -1.95
CA GLN A 116 9.98 13.37 -1.15
C GLN A 116 10.17 13.57 0.37
N GLN A 117 11.41 13.77 0.83
CA GLN A 117 11.69 14.14 2.22
C GLN A 117 11.11 15.52 2.57
N SER A 118 11.35 16.51 1.70
CA SER A 118 10.83 17.88 1.86
C SER A 118 9.29 17.92 1.82
N ASP A 119 8.68 17.17 0.90
CA ASP A 119 7.24 17.08 0.74
C ASP A 119 6.58 16.50 2.00
N LEU A 120 7.18 15.43 2.57
CA LEU A 120 6.66 14.81 3.77
C LEU A 120 6.79 15.71 5.00
N LEU A 121 7.91 16.40 5.16
CA LEU A 121 8.08 17.40 6.23
C LEU A 121 7.07 18.53 6.11
N SER A 122 6.86 19.04 4.90
CA SER A 122 5.89 20.08 4.61
C SER A 122 4.47 19.61 4.90
N PHE A 123 4.13 18.39 4.49
CA PHE A 123 2.85 17.77 4.80
C PHE A 123 2.60 17.68 6.30
N VAL A 124 3.56 17.16 7.10
CA VAL A 124 3.41 17.05 8.56
C VAL A 124 3.21 18.42 9.21
N LYS A 125 3.97 19.42 8.77
CA LYS A 125 3.86 20.81 9.26
C LYS A 125 2.54 21.48 8.89
N LEU A 126 2.01 21.22 7.70
CA LEU A 126 0.71 21.74 7.27
C LEU A 126 -0.42 21.02 7.99
N PHE A 127 -0.33 19.70 8.09
CA PHE A 127 -1.27 18.87 8.84
C PHE A 127 -1.40 19.35 10.30
N SER A 128 -0.29 19.63 10.97
CA SER A 128 -0.32 20.12 12.37
C SER A 128 -1.04 21.45 12.55
N LYS A 129 -1.14 22.26 11.49
CA LYS A 129 -1.85 23.55 11.50
C LYS A 129 -3.32 23.42 11.09
N LEU A 130 -3.61 22.49 10.18
CA LEU A 130 -4.92 22.33 9.56
C LEU A 130 -5.80 21.30 10.29
N TYR A 131 -5.26 20.58 11.28
CA TYR A 131 -6.03 19.56 12.00
C TYR A 131 -7.24 20.19 12.73
N PRO A 132 -8.49 19.75 12.46
CA PRO A 132 -9.69 20.48 12.91
C PRO A 132 -9.88 20.60 14.43
N CYS A 133 -9.37 19.63 15.20
CA CYS A 133 -9.37 19.72 16.66
C CYS A 133 -8.22 20.63 17.11
N TRP A 134 -8.50 21.90 17.43
CA TRP A 134 -7.48 22.89 17.78
C TRP A 134 -6.60 22.49 18.97
N SER A 135 -7.17 21.83 19.99
CA SER A 135 -6.41 21.39 21.17
C SER A 135 -5.47 20.25 20.81
N CYS A 136 -5.97 19.26 20.05
CA CYS A 136 -5.17 18.17 19.48
C CYS A 136 -4.05 18.69 18.57
N ALA A 137 -4.36 19.69 17.73
CA ALA A 137 -3.42 20.33 16.83
C ALA A 137 -2.30 21.07 17.59
N THR A 138 -2.66 21.78 18.66
CA THR A 138 -1.72 22.48 19.53
C THR A 138 -0.78 21.50 20.23
N ASP A 139 -1.32 20.39 20.76
CA ASP A 139 -0.50 19.32 21.35
C ASP A 139 0.48 18.72 20.34
N PHE A 140 0.00 18.44 19.11
CA PHE A 140 0.86 17.87 18.08
C PHE A 140 1.95 18.86 17.63
N GLN A 141 1.65 20.16 17.55
CA GLN A 141 2.66 21.19 17.29
C GLN A 141 3.71 21.25 18.41
N ASN A 142 3.30 21.14 19.68
CA ASN A 142 4.23 21.07 20.80
C ASN A 142 5.11 19.82 20.74
N TYR A 143 4.55 18.68 20.31
CA TYR A 143 5.33 17.47 20.06
C TYR A 143 6.35 17.67 18.95
N LEU A 144 5.96 18.29 17.82
CA LEU A 144 6.89 18.61 16.72
C LEU A 144 8.03 19.55 17.14
N GLY A 145 7.81 20.41 18.14
CA GLY A 145 8.86 21.25 18.71
C GLY A 145 9.90 20.48 19.54
N LYS A 146 9.57 19.26 19.98
CA LYS A 146 10.45 18.39 20.78
C LYS A 146 11.07 17.28 19.94
N GLU A 147 10.29 16.68 19.05
CA GLU A 147 10.66 15.52 18.26
C GLU A 147 10.44 15.80 16.77
N SER A 148 11.55 15.96 16.04
CA SER A 148 11.51 16.22 14.60
C SER A 148 11.13 14.96 13.81
N PRO A 149 10.28 15.07 12.76
CA PRO A 149 9.96 13.93 11.91
C PRO A 149 11.21 13.32 11.26
N ARG A 150 11.38 12.01 11.41
CA ARG A 150 12.49 11.25 10.81
C ARG A 150 12.07 10.77 9.43
N VAL A 151 12.54 11.43 8.38
CA VAL A 151 12.07 11.21 7.00
C VAL A 151 13.11 10.55 6.10
N GLN A 152 14.21 10.00 6.64
CA GLN A 152 15.25 9.43 5.79
C GLN A 152 14.87 8.11 5.15
N SER A 153 13.89 7.40 5.70
CA SER A 153 13.36 6.15 5.13
C SER A 153 11.93 5.88 5.58
N ARG A 154 11.26 4.96 4.89
CA ARG A 154 9.96 4.37 5.30
C ARG A 154 9.95 3.92 6.76
N ASP A 155 10.98 3.19 7.19
CA ASP A 155 11.04 2.62 8.54
C ASP A 155 11.26 3.68 9.61
N GLU A 156 12.15 4.64 9.36
CA GLU A 156 12.35 5.77 10.28
C GLU A 156 11.08 6.59 10.47
N PHE A 157 10.38 6.90 9.38
CA PHE A 157 9.15 7.68 9.45
C PHE A 157 8.02 6.90 10.11
N GLY A 158 7.86 5.61 9.77
CA GLY A 158 6.86 4.74 10.38
C GLY A 158 7.05 4.60 11.90
N LYS A 159 8.31 4.44 12.35
CA LYS A 159 8.64 4.41 13.79
C LYS A 159 8.37 5.75 14.47
N TRP A 160 8.84 6.85 13.89
CA TRP A 160 8.57 8.20 14.44
C TRP A 160 7.06 8.48 14.57
N LEU A 161 6.28 8.11 13.55
CA LEU A 161 4.82 8.30 13.56
C LEU A 161 4.15 7.38 14.61
N CYS A 162 4.67 6.18 14.82
CA CYS A 162 4.22 5.30 15.89
C CYS A 162 4.52 5.89 17.28
N ASP A 163 5.72 6.43 17.49
CA ASP A 163 6.10 7.10 18.73
C ASP A 163 5.20 8.33 19.00
N ALA A 164 4.93 9.13 17.96
CA ALA A 164 3.99 10.25 18.04
C ALA A 164 2.56 9.82 18.40
N HIS A 165 2.09 8.70 17.83
CA HIS A 165 0.78 8.15 18.19
C HIS A 165 0.79 7.60 19.63
N ASN A 166 1.90 7.01 20.08
CA ASN A 166 2.06 6.56 21.46
C ASN A 166 2.12 7.69 22.48
N GLU A 167 2.63 8.88 22.12
CA GLU A 167 2.52 10.08 22.94
C GLU A 167 1.04 10.41 23.23
N VAL A 168 0.20 10.38 22.19
CA VAL A 168 -1.25 10.59 22.34
C VAL A 168 -1.89 9.47 23.15
N ASN A 169 -1.51 8.20 22.92
CA ASN A 169 -1.99 7.08 23.72
C ASN A 169 -1.68 7.29 25.20
N ARG A 170 -0.44 7.65 25.54
CA ARG A 170 -0.03 7.93 26.92
C ARG A 170 -0.84 9.07 27.52
N LYS A 171 -1.01 10.18 26.79
CA LYS A 171 -1.82 11.33 27.23
C LYS A 171 -3.28 10.94 27.54
N LEU A 172 -3.83 10.02 26.75
CA LEU A 172 -5.21 9.52 26.90
C LEU A 172 -5.33 8.29 27.81
N GLY A 173 -4.26 7.87 28.49
CA GLY A 173 -4.27 6.68 29.36
C GLY A 173 -4.47 5.36 28.62
N LYS A 174 -4.19 5.31 27.31
CA LYS A 174 -4.29 4.10 26.48
C LYS A 174 -2.99 3.31 26.51
N PRO A 175 -3.04 1.98 26.31
CA PRO A 175 -1.85 1.16 26.12
C PRO A 175 -0.99 1.67 24.96
N GLN A 176 0.32 1.60 25.12
CA GLN A 176 1.25 1.92 24.04
C GLN A 176 1.32 0.75 23.04
N PHE A 177 1.37 1.08 21.76
CA PHE A 177 1.55 0.12 20.68
C PHE A 177 3.04 -0.23 20.53
N ASN A 178 3.36 -1.50 20.28
CA ASN A 178 4.74 -1.90 20.01
C ASN A 178 5.16 -1.45 18.60
N CYS A 179 5.97 -0.39 18.53
CA CYS A 179 6.41 0.18 17.25
C CYS A 179 7.25 -0.77 16.40
N LEU A 180 7.80 -1.87 16.93
CA LEU A 180 8.44 -2.91 16.09
C LEU A 180 7.45 -3.63 15.16
N ARG A 181 6.14 -3.52 15.44
CA ARG A 181 5.06 -4.18 14.68
C ARG A 181 4.25 -3.22 13.81
N TRP A 182 4.77 -2.00 13.60
CA TRP A 182 4.05 -0.97 12.84
C TRP A 182 3.77 -1.42 11.40
N GLU A 183 4.74 -2.09 10.76
CA GLU A 183 4.56 -2.58 9.38
C GLU A 183 3.52 -3.69 9.28
N GLU A 184 3.48 -4.63 10.23
CA GLU A 184 2.46 -5.69 10.26
C GLU A 184 1.07 -5.07 10.30
N ARG A 185 0.90 -4.04 11.14
CA ARG A 185 -0.39 -3.36 11.31
C ARG A 185 -0.80 -2.56 10.09
N TRP A 186 0.12 -1.88 9.42
CA TRP A 186 -0.22 -0.83 8.44
C TRP A 186 0.18 -1.13 6.99
N ARG A 187 1.01 -2.14 6.75
CA ARG A 187 1.55 -2.45 5.42
C ARG A 187 1.36 -3.91 5.05
N THR A 188 2.04 -4.81 5.75
CA THR A 188 2.23 -6.20 5.32
C THR A 188 1.09 -7.12 5.72
N GLY A 189 0.37 -6.78 6.80
CA GLY A 189 -0.50 -7.74 7.48
C GLY A 189 0.27 -8.55 8.52
N TRP A 190 -0.48 -9.22 9.40
CA TRP A 190 0.07 -10.00 10.49
C TRP A 190 0.55 -11.38 10.01
N LYS A 191 1.66 -11.86 10.57
CA LYS A 191 2.27 -13.16 10.20
C LYS A 191 1.40 -14.39 10.49
N ASP A 192 0.36 -14.24 11.31
CA ASP A 192 -0.62 -15.30 11.61
C ASP A 192 -1.66 -15.49 10.49
N GLY A 193 -1.58 -14.72 9.40
CA GLY A 193 -2.44 -14.87 8.22
C GLY A 193 -3.85 -14.30 8.39
N ARG A 194 -4.18 -13.67 9.52
CA ARG A 194 -5.55 -13.14 9.77
C ARG A 194 -5.97 -11.99 8.86
N CYS A 195 -5.07 -11.52 8.01
CA CYS A 195 -5.28 -10.46 7.04
C CYS A 195 -5.44 -10.97 5.60
N ASP A 196 -5.34 -12.28 5.39
CA ASP A 196 -5.35 -12.94 4.08
C ASP A 196 -6.65 -13.72 3.80
#